data_AF-A0A6B0HCY8-F1
#
_entry.id   AF-A0A6B0HCY8-F1
#
_cell.length_a   1.000
_cell.length_b   1.000
_cell.length_c   1.000
_cell.angle_alpha   90.00
_cell.angle_beta   90.00
_cell.angle_gamma   90.00
#
_symmetry.space_group_name_H-M   'P 1'
#
loop_
_entity.id
_entity.type
_entity.pdbx_description
1 polymer ?
#
loop_
_entity_poly.entity_id
_entity_poly.type
_entity_poly.pdbx_seq_one_letter_code
_entity_poly.pdbx_strand_id
1 'polypeptide(L)'
;MGHRALVAYRRPDRLYDVRYSHWGGEDLSLADRITESTPLAEGVVDATVLAGSIARDRILVDLLDPCVHEALYLVSPDDDYTVDVYRVCWLEWGDGRDDGRGAIVRADPARDGEIRAWFRAVKTTLGDAIEMGALSRRAAQAYLESRICEDEDGIVYTFGNGQQHGESLPYTPRPDVWLAEDGRREDATGRTDDDRDRDRDGDENRE
;
A
#
# COMPACT_ATOMS: atom_id res chain seq x y z
N MET A 1 -3.70 6.19 15.41
CA MET A 1 -4.20 6.17 14.03
C MET A 1 -4.76 7.55 13.74
N GLY A 2 -4.65 8.03 12.52
CA GLY A 2 -4.88 9.43 12.19
C GLY A 2 -6.31 9.74 11.80
N HIS A 3 -7.18 8.72 11.62
CA HIS A 3 -8.58 8.84 11.21
C HIS A 3 -8.80 9.76 10.00
N ARG A 4 -7.80 9.79 9.12
CA ARG A 4 -7.73 10.72 8.00
C ARG A 4 -8.60 10.20 6.87
N ALA A 5 -9.34 11.09 6.22
CA ALA A 5 -10.18 10.75 5.10
C ALA A 5 -10.10 11.79 3.99
N LEU A 6 -10.41 11.35 2.77
CA LEU A 6 -10.69 12.24 1.65
C LEU A 6 -12.21 12.32 1.43
N VAL A 7 -12.70 13.52 1.13
CA VAL A 7 -14.10 13.79 0.82
C VAL A 7 -14.17 14.44 -0.55
N ALA A 8 -14.74 13.73 -1.51
CA ALA A 8 -14.81 14.14 -2.90
C ALA A 8 -16.26 14.53 -3.26
N TYR A 9 -16.48 15.81 -3.54
CA TYR A 9 -17.79 16.33 -3.94
C TYR A 9 -17.92 16.28 -5.45
N ARG A 10 -18.92 15.56 -5.94
CA ARG A 10 -19.20 15.47 -7.37
C ARG A 10 -19.67 16.82 -7.90
N ARG A 11 -19.17 17.17 -9.08
CA ARG A 11 -19.58 18.34 -9.85
C ARG A 11 -20.55 17.92 -10.97
N PRO A 12 -21.29 18.88 -11.56
CA PRO A 12 -22.20 18.59 -12.68
C PRO A 12 -21.51 17.98 -13.91
N ASP A 13 -20.20 18.23 -14.10
CA ASP A 13 -19.37 17.65 -15.16
C ASP A 13 -18.90 16.21 -14.87
N ARG A 14 -19.41 15.59 -13.79
CA ARG A 14 -19.08 14.24 -13.29
C ARG A 14 -17.67 14.12 -12.70
N LEU A 15 -16.91 15.20 -12.60
CA LEU A 15 -15.62 15.26 -11.91
C LEU A 15 -15.82 15.58 -10.42
N TYR A 16 -14.74 15.60 -9.66
CA TYR A 16 -14.79 15.80 -8.22
C TYR A 16 -13.91 16.95 -7.77
N ASP A 17 -14.35 17.63 -6.70
CA ASP A 17 -13.51 18.48 -5.87
C ASP A 17 -13.20 17.73 -4.57
N VAL A 18 -11.93 17.47 -4.32
CA VAL A 18 -11.44 16.67 -3.21
C VAL A 18 -11.01 17.57 -2.05
N ARG A 19 -11.47 17.23 -0.85
CA ARG A 19 -11.17 17.89 0.41
C ARG A 19 -10.66 16.88 1.43
N TYR A 20 -10.04 17.39 2.49
CA TYR A 20 -9.51 16.59 3.58
C TYR A 20 -10.43 16.59 4.79
N SER A 21 -10.44 15.49 5.53
CA SER A 21 -10.98 15.44 6.89
C SER A 21 -10.01 14.71 7.81
N HIS A 22 -9.68 15.32 8.95
CA HIS A 22 -8.74 14.70 9.90
C HIS A 22 -9.36 13.57 10.72
N TRP A 23 -10.67 13.60 10.97
CA TRP A 23 -11.37 12.62 11.82
C TRP A 23 -12.40 11.78 11.05
N GLY A 24 -12.49 11.97 9.73
CA GLY A 24 -13.48 11.28 8.89
C GLY A 24 -13.25 9.77 8.75
N GLY A 25 -12.19 9.18 9.28
CA GLY A 25 -11.89 7.75 9.16
C GLY A 25 -12.31 6.88 10.35
N GLU A 26 -12.76 7.47 11.46
CA GLU A 26 -12.90 6.75 12.74
C GLU A 26 -13.99 5.66 12.72
N ASP A 27 -15.24 6.07 12.51
CA ASP A 27 -16.45 5.25 12.58
C ASP A 27 -17.39 5.43 11.38
N LEU A 28 -16.93 6.16 10.37
CA LEU A 28 -17.68 6.51 9.17
C LEU A 28 -18.92 7.40 9.39
N SER A 29 -19.11 7.95 10.59
CA SER A 29 -20.25 8.84 10.94
C SER A 29 -20.26 10.16 10.17
N LEU A 30 -19.15 10.50 9.49
CA LEU A 30 -19.08 11.69 8.64
C LEU A 30 -20.11 11.66 7.50
N ALA A 31 -20.52 10.47 7.05
CA ALA A 31 -21.55 10.31 6.01
C ALA A 31 -22.88 10.94 6.43
N ASP A 32 -23.30 10.75 7.68
CA ASP A 32 -24.58 11.26 8.20
C ASP A 32 -24.55 12.77 8.48
N ARG A 33 -23.35 13.36 8.55
CA ARG A 33 -23.15 14.78 8.88
C ARG A 33 -23.07 15.67 7.66
N ILE A 34 -22.76 15.10 6.49
CA ILE A 34 -22.73 15.81 5.22
C ILE A 34 -24.16 15.87 4.70
N THR A 35 -24.74 17.05 4.73
CA THR A 35 -26.10 17.31 4.21
C THR A 35 -26.09 18.58 3.36
N GLU A 36 -27.20 18.87 2.67
CA GLU A 36 -27.34 20.14 1.95
C GLU A 36 -27.16 21.36 2.87
N SER A 37 -27.65 21.28 4.11
CA SER A 37 -27.54 22.37 5.10
C SER A 37 -26.19 22.43 5.79
N THR A 38 -25.46 21.31 5.84
CA THR A 38 -24.14 21.17 6.44
C THR A 38 -23.16 20.50 5.47
N PRO A 39 -22.87 21.11 4.31
CA PRO A 39 -22.13 20.45 3.24
C PRO A 39 -20.71 20.08 3.66
N LEU A 40 -20.10 20.80 4.60
CA LEU A 40 -18.77 20.53 5.15
C LEU A 40 -18.81 19.91 6.56
N ALA A 41 -19.96 19.33 6.95
CA ALA A 41 -20.15 18.69 8.26
C ALA A 41 -19.71 19.59 9.44
N GLU A 42 -20.11 20.87 9.40
CA GLU A 42 -19.77 21.87 10.44
C GLU A 42 -18.26 22.08 10.62
N GLY A 43 -17.48 21.96 9.54
CA GLY A 43 -16.03 22.21 9.53
C GLY A 43 -15.19 20.98 9.82
N VAL A 44 -15.80 19.78 9.94
CA VAL A 44 -15.04 18.53 10.00
C VAL A 44 -14.43 18.16 8.65
N VAL A 45 -15.01 18.65 7.55
CA VAL A 45 -14.36 18.68 6.24
C VAL A 45 -13.70 20.04 6.07
N ASP A 46 -12.42 20.05 5.73
CA ASP A 46 -11.68 21.27 5.43
C ASP A 46 -12.32 21.99 4.23
N ALA A 47 -12.52 23.30 4.36
CA ALA A 47 -13.06 24.12 3.27
C ALA A 47 -12.11 24.19 2.07
N THR A 48 -10.80 24.00 2.31
CA THR A 48 -9.75 24.03 1.30
C THR A 48 -9.86 22.85 0.35
N VAL A 49 -9.97 23.14 -0.95
CA VAL A 49 -9.94 22.11 -2.00
C VAL A 49 -8.49 21.69 -2.22
N LEU A 50 -8.20 20.41 -1.99
CA LEU A 50 -6.90 19.79 -2.22
C LEU A 50 -6.63 19.62 -3.72
N ALA A 51 -7.65 19.18 -4.46
CA ALA A 51 -7.61 19.00 -5.90
C ALA A 51 -9.01 19.20 -6.47
N GLY A 52 -9.13 20.01 -7.52
CA GLY A 52 -10.40 20.29 -8.18
C GLY A 52 -10.50 19.62 -9.54
N SER A 53 -11.73 19.37 -10.00
CA SER A 53 -11.99 18.86 -11.36
C SER A 53 -11.25 17.55 -11.70
N ILE A 54 -11.19 16.61 -10.76
CA ILE A 54 -10.45 15.35 -10.92
C ILE A 54 -11.39 14.16 -11.11
N ALA A 55 -11.01 13.20 -11.97
CA ALA A 55 -11.77 11.97 -12.16
C ALA A 55 -11.60 11.02 -10.96
N ARG A 56 -12.61 10.18 -10.68
CA ARG A 56 -12.57 9.21 -9.56
C ARG A 56 -11.29 8.37 -9.55
N ASP A 57 -10.93 7.79 -10.70
CA ASP A 57 -9.75 6.91 -10.79
C ASP A 57 -8.46 7.67 -10.45
N ARG A 58 -8.40 8.95 -10.80
CA ARG A 58 -7.28 9.84 -10.46
C ARG A 58 -7.21 10.18 -8.98
N ILE A 59 -8.34 10.26 -8.29
CA ILE A 59 -8.35 10.36 -6.82
C ILE A 59 -7.63 9.15 -6.21
N LEU A 60 -7.92 7.94 -6.70
CA LEU A 60 -7.33 6.72 -6.15
C LEU A 60 -5.82 6.67 -6.36
N VAL A 61 -5.34 6.94 -7.57
CA VAL A 61 -3.93 6.76 -7.91
C VAL A 61 -3.04 7.95 -7.52
N ASP A 62 -3.57 9.17 -7.47
CA ASP A 62 -2.78 10.39 -7.27
C ASP A 62 -2.96 11.02 -5.87
N LEU A 63 -4.07 10.76 -5.16
CA LEU A 63 -4.38 11.45 -3.90
C LEU A 63 -4.61 10.50 -2.70
N LEU A 64 -5.21 9.34 -2.94
CA LEU A 64 -5.65 8.43 -1.87
C LEU A 64 -4.51 7.51 -1.41
N ASP A 65 -3.56 8.07 -0.66
CA ASP A 65 -2.49 7.29 -0.03
C ASP A 65 -3.10 6.27 0.97
N PRO A 66 -2.99 4.96 0.71
CA PRO A 66 -3.57 3.94 1.58
C PRO A 66 -2.85 3.80 2.92
N CYS A 67 -1.59 4.22 3.03
CA CYS A 67 -0.83 4.20 4.28
C CYS A 67 -1.30 5.32 5.23
N VAL A 68 -1.90 6.38 4.68
CA VAL A 68 -2.28 7.60 5.42
C VAL A 68 -3.79 7.74 5.60
N HIS A 69 -4.57 7.46 4.56
CA HIS A 69 -6.01 7.63 4.54
C HIS A 69 -6.71 6.34 4.97
N GLU A 70 -7.72 6.48 5.82
CA GLU A 70 -8.51 5.38 6.37
C GLU A 70 -9.89 5.29 5.73
N ALA A 71 -10.36 6.36 5.06
CA ALA A 71 -11.65 6.39 4.37
C ALA A 71 -11.67 7.34 3.16
N LEU A 72 -12.58 7.07 2.21
CA LEU A 72 -12.93 7.93 1.09
C LEU A 72 -14.46 8.10 1.05
N TYR A 73 -14.91 9.34 0.95
CA TYR A 73 -16.32 9.69 0.78
C TYR A 73 -16.54 10.28 -0.60
N LEU A 74 -17.49 9.74 -1.36
CA LEU A 74 -17.95 10.34 -2.60
C LEU A 74 -19.33 10.95 -2.35
N VAL A 75 -19.40 12.27 -2.34
CA VAL A 75 -20.63 13.03 -2.11
C VAL A 75 -21.23 13.38 -3.46
N SER A 76 -22.53 13.18 -3.63
CA SER A 76 -23.28 13.59 -4.82
C SER A 76 -24.26 14.72 -4.47
N PRO A 77 -23.86 16.01 -4.57
CA PRO A 77 -24.75 17.14 -4.27
C PRO A 77 -25.99 17.18 -5.17
N ASP A 78 -25.86 16.75 -6.43
CA ASP A 78 -26.98 16.68 -7.38
C ASP A 78 -28.00 15.57 -7.06
N ASP A 79 -27.68 14.68 -6.10
CA ASP A 79 -28.47 13.52 -5.69
C ASP A 79 -28.72 13.56 -4.18
N ASP A 80 -29.33 14.66 -3.72
CA ASP A 80 -29.72 14.90 -2.32
C ASP A 80 -28.56 14.69 -1.32
N TYR A 81 -27.35 15.10 -1.72
CA TYR A 81 -26.12 14.91 -0.93
C TYR A 81 -25.84 13.44 -0.55
N THR A 82 -26.31 12.47 -1.34
CA THR A 82 -26.01 11.04 -1.11
C THR A 82 -24.51 10.82 -1.02
N VAL A 83 -24.08 10.09 0.02
CA VAL A 83 -22.67 9.82 0.31
C VAL A 83 -22.38 8.33 0.15
N ASP A 84 -21.54 8.00 -0.83
CA ASP A 84 -20.94 6.67 -0.91
C ASP A 84 -19.66 6.64 -0.06
N VAL A 85 -19.64 5.74 0.92
CA VAL A 85 -18.52 5.58 1.84
C VAL A 85 -17.67 4.39 1.45
N TYR A 86 -16.36 4.57 1.49
CA TYR A 86 -15.38 3.53 1.23
C TYR A 86 -14.34 3.47 2.35
N ARG A 87 -14.08 2.27 2.85
CA ARG A 87 -12.97 1.96 3.74
C ARG A 87 -11.71 1.75 2.91
N VAL A 88 -10.61 2.38 3.32
CA VAL A 88 -9.31 2.23 2.64
C VAL A 88 -8.52 1.12 3.33
N CYS A 89 -8.04 0.17 2.53
CA CYS A 89 -7.30 -1.00 2.96
C CYS A 89 -5.89 -0.95 2.38
N TRP A 90 -4.90 -0.75 3.25
CA TRP A 90 -3.49 -0.78 2.86
C TRP A 90 -2.98 -2.21 2.72
N LEU A 91 -2.53 -2.60 1.53
CA LEU A 91 -2.24 -4.01 1.22
C LEU A 91 -0.77 -4.40 1.43
N GLU A 92 0.07 -3.47 1.86
CA GLU A 92 1.49 -3.72 2.10
C GLU A 92 1.81 -3.92 3.60
N TRP A 93 2.97 -4.52 3.85
CA TRP A 93 3.57 -4.67 5.19
C TRP A 93 4.84 -3.79 5.37
N GLY A 94 5.17 -2.94 4.39
CA GLY A 94 6.34 -2.07 4.40
C GLY A 94 6.14 -0.74 5.15
N ASP A 95 7.06 0.21 5.04
CA ASP A 95 6.93 1.56 5.61
C ASP A 95 6.29 2.58 4.65
N GLY A 96 5.70 2.11 3.54
CA GLY A 96 5.07 2.94 2.51
C GLY A 96 6.01 3.42 1.40
N ARG A 97 7.27 2.94 1.36
CA ARG A 97 8.24 3.29 0.31
C ARG A 97 8.14 2.46 -0.97
N ASP A 98 7.48 1.31 -0.91
CA ASP A 98 7.22 0.45 -2.06
C ASP A 98 5.79 0.70 -2.57
N ASP A 99 5.66 0.98 -3.87
CA ASP A 99 4.44 1.25 -4.66
C ASP A 99 3.13 1.07 -3.86
N GLY A 100 2.55 2.17 -3.38
CA GLY A 100 1.49 2.19 -2.35
C GLY A 100 0.22 1.44 -2.76
N ARG A 101 0.22 0.10 -2.63
CA ARG A 101 -0.90 -0.74 -3.02
C ARG A 101 -2.02 -0.61 -1.99
N GLY A 102 -3.19 -0.23 -2.48
CA GLY A 102 -4.38 -0.05 -1.68
C GLY A 102 -5.58 -0.75 -2.29
N ALA A 103 -6.62 -0.91 -1.50
CA ALA A 103 -7.96 -1.18 -1.98
C ALA A 103 -8.98 -0.27 -1.30
N ILE A 104 -10.08 -0.04 -1.97
CA ILE A 104 -11.27 0.55 -1.36
C ILE A 104 -12.39 -0.49 -1.31
N VAL A 105 -13.03 -0.60 -0.15
CA VAL A 105 -14.20 -1.46 0.06
C VAL A 105 -15.38 -0.54 0.35
N ARG A 106 -16.49 -0.70 -0.38
CA ARG A 106 -17.70 0.08 -0.07
C ARG A 106 -18.19 -0.34 1.32
N ALA A 107 -18.30 0.62 2.22
CA ALA A 107 -18.61 0.34 3.61
C ALA A 107 -19.97 0.92 3.98
N ASP A 108 -20.78 0.09 4.63
CA ASP A 108 -21.89 0.55 5.46
C ASP A 108 -21.31 0.83 6.87
N PRO A 109 -21.53 2.02 7.47
CA PRO A 109 -21.09 2.31 8.85
C PRO A 109 -21.48 1.21 9.86
N ALA A 110 -22.62 0.55 9.68
CA ALA A 110 -23.05 -0.54 10.56
C ALA A 110 -22.17 -1.80 10.44
N ARG A 111 -21.54 -2.03 9.28
CA ARG A 111 -20.68 -3.19 9.01
C ARG A 111 -19.19 -2.87 9.02
N ASP A 112 -18.81 -1.61 9.14
CA ASP A 112 -17.42 -1.17 9.14
C ASP A 112 -16.56 -1.91 10.18
N GLY A 113 -17.11 -2.14 11.38
CA GLY A 113 -16.43 -2.89 12.43
C GLY A 113 -16.07 -4.32 12.02
N GLU A 114 -16.94 -4.99 11.27
CA GLU A 114 -16.71 -6.36 10.77
C GLU A 114 -15.59 -6.36 9.72
N ILE A 115 -15.66 -5.45 8.75
CA ILE A 115 -14.66 -5.33 7.67
C ILE A 115 -13.28 -5.04 8.26
N ARG A 116 -13.18 -4.12 9.23
CA ARG A 116 -11.91 -3.81 9.91
C ARG A 116 -11.38 -5.01 10.68
N ALA A 117 -12.24 -5.70 11.42
CA ALA A 117 -11.85 -6.84 12.23
C ALA A 117 -11.32 -7.97 11.34
N TRP A 118 -12.06 -8.29 10.28
CA TRP A 118 -11.65 -9.27 9.27
C TRP A 118 -10.33 -8.89 8.61
N PHE A 119 -10.24 -7.66 8.06
CA PHE A 119 -9.05 -7.22 7.33
C PHE A 119 -7.82 -7.24 8.24
N ARG A 120 -7.96 -6.76 9.48
CA ARG A 120 -6.88 -6.79 10.47
C ARG A 120 -6.47 -8.20 10.85
N ALA A 121 -7.42 -9.12 11.02
CA ALA A 121 -7.12 -10.51 11.35
C ALA A 121 -6.33 -11.17 10.22
N VAL A 122 -6.83 -11.09 8.98
CA VAL A 122 -6.16 -11.66 7.80
C VAL A 122 -4.76 -11.04 7.61
N LYS A 123 -4.65 -9.71 7.70
CA LYS A 123 -3.37 -9.01 7.55
C LYS A 123 -2.34 -9.39 8.62
N THR A 124 -2.78 -9.59 9.86
CA THR A 124 -1.93 -10.06 10.95
C THR A 124 -1.42 -11.47 10.66
N THR A 125 -2.32 -12.42 10.35
CA THR A 125 -1.95 -13.81 10.08
C THR A 125 -0.99 -13.95 8.91
N LEU A 126 -1.22 -13.19 7.83
CA LEU A 126 -0.29 -13.15 6.70
C LEU A 126 1.05 -12.51 7.09
N GLY A 127 1.04 -11.50 7.95
CA GLY A 127 2.25 -10.92 8.53
C GLY A 127 3.09 -11.96 9.26
N ASP A 128 2.46 -12.74 10.15
CA ASP A 128 3.14 -13.82 10.88
C ASP A 128 3.72 -14.87 9.93
N ALA A 129 2.98 -15.24 8.88
CA ALA A 129 3.44 -16.19 7.87
C ALA A 129 4.64 -15.66 7.06
N ILE A 130 4.68 -14.35 6.78
CA ILE A 130 5.84 -13.68 6.16
C ILE A 130 7.04 -13.73 7.11
N GLU A 131 6.85 -13.38 8.38
CA GLU A 131 7.93 -13.34 9.38
C GLU A 131 8.54 -14.73 9.62
N MET A 132 7.72 -15.79 9.59
CA MET A 132 8.18 -17.17 9.67
C MET A 132 8.82 -17.68 8.35
N GLY A 133 8.80 -16.89 7.27
CA GLY A 133 9.31 -17.30 5.96
C GLY A 133 8.44 -18.33 5.24
N ALA A 134 7.23 -18.59 5.73
CA ALA A 134 6.29 -19.53 5.12
C ALA A 134 5.63 -18.96 3.85
N LEU A 135 5.56 -17.63 3.74
CA LEU A 135 5.05 -16.92 2.55
C LEU A 135 5.97 -15.75 2.17
N SER A 136 6.08 -15.49 0.87
CA SER A 136 6.65 -14.23 0.39
C SER A 136 5.66 -13.08 0.56
N ARG A 137 6.16 -11.85 0.69
CA ARG A 137 5.33 -10.64 0.74
C ARG A 137 4.40 -10.52 -0.48
N ARG A 138 4.93 -10.80 -1.67
CA ARG A 138 4.16 -10.78 -2.93
C ARG A 138 3.03 -11.81 -2.93
N ALA A 139 3.26 -13.01 -2.40
CA ALA A 139 2.23 -14.04 -2.29
C ALA A 139 1.14 -13.65 -1.28
N ALA A 140 1.53 -13.10 -0.13
CA ALA A 140 0.59 -12.61 0.87
C ALA A 140 -0.25 -11.43 0.34
N GLN A 141 0.37 -10.49 -0.37
CA GLN A 141 -0.33 -9.38 -1.02
C GLN A 141 -1.32 -9.87 -2.07
N ALA A 142 -0.91 -10.77 -2.98
CA ALA A 142 -1.79 -11.33 -4.00
C ALA A 142 -2.97 -12.10 -3.37
N TYR A 143 -2.73 -12.83 -2.29
CA TYR A 143 -3.79 -13.47 -1.53
C TYR A 143 -4.76 -12.45 -0.92
N LEU A 144 -4.25 -11.40 -0.27
CA LEU A 144 -5.07 -10.36 0.35
C LEU A 144 -5.90 -9.59 -0.69
N GLU A 145 -5.32 -9.27 -1.85
CA GLU A 145 -6.03 -8.69 -2.99
C GLU A 145 -7.19 -9.58 -3.45
N SER A 146 -6.94 -10.88 -3.62
CA SER A 146 -7.97 -11.85 -4.02
C SER A 146 -9.13 -11.87 -3.02
N ARG A 147 -8.83 -11.94 -1.71
CA ARG A 147 -9.87 -12.02 -0.67
C ARG A 147 -10.68 -10.73 -0.56
N ILE A 148 -10.05 -9.57 -0.70
CA ILE A 148 -10.79 -8.29 -0.73
C ILE A 148 -11.74 -8.22 -1.93
N CYS A 149 -11.30 -8.63 -3.11
CA CYS A 149 -12.13 -8.59 -4.30
C CYS A 149 -13.29 -9.61 -4.23
N GLU A 150 -13.03 -10.80 -3.68
CA GLU A 150 -14.02 -11.89 -3.64
C GLU A 150 -15.01 -11.80 -2.49
N ASP A 151 -14.57 -11.38 -1.30
CA ASP A 151 -15.43 -11.37 -0.10
C ASP A 151 -16.14 -10.03 0.11
N GLU A 152 -15.47 -8.93 -0.27
CA GLU A 152 -15.87 -7.57 0.11
C GLU A 152 -16.11 -6.66 -1.11
N ASP A 153 -16.13 -7.23 -2.33
CA ASP A 153 -16.29 -6.50 -3.60
C ASP A 153 -15.34 -5.29 -3.72
N GLY A 154 -14.13 -5.42 -3.17
CA GLY A 154 -13.18 -4.31 -3.11
C GLY A 154 -12.54 -3.97 -4.45
N ILE A 155 -12.14 -2.70 -4.59
CA ILE A 155 -11.46 -2.17 -5.79
C ILE A 155 -10.01 -1.89 -5.45
N VAL A 156 -9.10 -2.64 -6.05
CA VAL A 156 -7.65 -2.49 -5.84
C VAL A 156 -7.08 -1.38 -6.73
N TYR A 157 -6.14 -0.62 -6.20
CA TYR A 157 -5.43 0.45 -6.92
C TYR A 157 -3.96 0.55 -6.46
N THR A 158 -3.14 1.23 -7.25
CA THR A 158 -1.74 1.54 -6.90
C THR A 158 -1.58 3.05 -6.80
N PHE A 159 -1.29 3.53 -5.59
CA PHE A 159 -1.00 4.94 -5.32
C PHE A 159 0.44 5.28 -5.74
N GLY A 160 0.64 6.48 -6.31
CA GLY A 160 1.96 7.00 -6.68
C GLY A 160 2.44 6.67 -8.10
N ASN A 161 1.66 5.90 -8.88
CA ASN A 161 2.00 5.58 -10.27
C ASN A 161 2.00 6.79 -11.23
N GLY A 162 1.47 7.94 -10.80
CA GLY A 162 1.47 9.18 -11.58
C GLY A 162 2.81 9.93 -11.61
N GLN A 163 3.78 9.58 -10.75
CA GLN A 163 5.07 10.30 -10.63
C GLN A 163 6.29 9.56 -11.21
N GLN A 164 6.15 8.31 -11.68
CA GLN A 164 7.27 7.57 -12.29
C GLN A 164 7.31 7.72 -13.82
N HIS A 165 7.59 8.94 -14.30
CA HIS A 165 8.15 9.15 -15.65
C HIS A 165 9.56 9.75 -15.48
N GLY A 166 10.47 8.93 -14.99
CA GLY A 166 11.89 9.27 -14.78
C GLY A 166 12.71 7.99 -14.68
N GLU A 167 13.09 7.44 -15.83
CA GLU A 167 14.10 6.40 -16.03
C GLU A 167 14.06 5.18 -15.09
N SER A 168 13.10 4.27 -15.33
CA SER A 168 13.20 2.90 -14.81
C SER A 168 14.34 2.16 -15.51
N LEU A 169 15.44 1.90 -14.79
CA LEU A 169 16.38 0.86 -15.21
C LEU A 169 15.62 -0.48 -15.27
N PRO A 170 15.81 -1.30 -16.32
CA PRO A 170 15.09 -2.55 -16.46
C PRO A 170 15.43 -3.48 -15.29
N TYR A 171 14.44 -3.70 -14.43
CA TYR A 171 14.49 -4.67 -13.35
C TYR A 171 14.87 -6.04 -13.91
N THR A 172 15.98 -6.60 -13.42
CA THR A 172 16.37 -7.98 -13.74
C THR A 172 15.92 -8.86 -12.57
N PRO A 173 14.93 -9.76 -12.76
CA PRO A 173 14.41 -10.58 -11.68
C PRO A 173 15.48 -11.52 -11.12
N ARG A 174 15.55 -11.66 -9.79
CA ARG A 174 16.23 -12.82 -9.20
C ARG A 174 15.35 -14.05 -9.40
N PRO A 175 15.86 -15.15 -9.97
CA PRO A 175 15.09 -16.38 -10.12
C PRO A 175 14.79 -16.99 -8.76
N ASP A 176 13.56 -17.53 -8.61
CA ASP A 176 13.11 -18.21 -7.41
C ASP A 176 13.94 -19.47 -7.16
N VAL A 177 14.59 -19.54 -6.00
CA VAL A 177 15.24 -20.77 -5.52
C VAL A 177 14.30 -21.42 -4.53
N TRP A 178 13.75 -22.57 -4.93
CA TRP A 178 13.05 -23.46 -4.00
C TRP A 178 14.06 -24.10 -3.06
N LEU A 179 13.77 -24.10 -1.76
CA LEU A 179 14.53 -24.87 -0.77
C LEU A 179 14.36 -26.36 -1.09
N ALA A 180 15.30 -26.93 -1.83
CA ALA A 180 15.40 -28.37 -1.97
C ALA A 180 15.97 -28.95 -0.66
N GLU A 181 15.25 -29.93 -0.12
CA GLU A 181 15.66 -30.78 0.99
C GLU A 181 16.98 -31.54 0.67
N ASP A 182 17.85 -31.60 1.67
CA ASP A 182 18.91 -32.58 1.95
C ASP A 182 19.95 -32.98 0.88
N GLY A 183 21.23 -32.90 1.26
CA GLY A 183 22.24 -33.84 0.76
C GLY A 183 23.69 -33.35 0.76
N ARG A 184 24.43 -33.69 1.83
CA ARG A 184 25.88 -33.98 1.91
C ARG A 184 26.84 -33.27 0.92
N ARG A 185 27.76 -32.48 1.47
CA ARG A 185 29.17 -32.36 1.02
C ARG A 185 30.01 -32.41 2.29
N GLU A 186 30.54 -33.56 2.72
CA GLU A 186 31.79 -34.18 2.25
C GLU A 186 32.96 -33.18 2.17
N ASP A 187 33.52 -32.89 3.35
CA ASP A 187 34.88 -32.39 3.51
C ASP A 187 35.86 -33.52 3.15
N ALA A 188 36.31 -33.55 1.90
CA ALA A 188 37.47 -34.34 1.49
C ALA A 188 38.14 -33.74 0.26
N THR A 189 39.26 -33.05 0.48
CA THR A 189 40.52 -33.08 -0.30
C THR A 189 41.45 -32.05 0.38
N GLY A 190 42.57 -32.40 1.02
CA GLY A 190 43.51 -33.47 0.70
C GLY A 190 44.53 -32.95 -0.31
N ARG A 191 45.52 -32.19 0.19
CA ARG A 191 46.90 -31.95 -0.28
C ARG A 191 47.23 -32.12 -1.78
N THR A 192 47.95 -31.14 -2.31
CA THR A 192 49.26 -31.38 -2.95
C THR A 192 50.14 -30.13 -2.89
N ASP A 193 51.36 -30.34 -2.41
CA ASP A 193 52.51 -29.44 -2.42
C ASP A 193 52.94 -29.06 -3.86
N ASP A 194 53.53 -27.88 -4.05
CA ASP A 194 54.68 -27.74 -4.96
C ASP A 194 55.55 -26.54 -4.54
N ASP A 195 56.73 -26.89 -4.03
CA ASP A 195 57.91 -26.05 -3.86
C ASP A 195 58.46 -25.61 -5.22
N ARG A 196 58.78 -24.32 -5.41
CA ARG A 196 59.88 -23.88 -6.29
C ARG A 196 60.58 -22.62 -5.79
N ASP A 197 61.86 -22.82 -5.42
CA ASP A 197 63.07 -22.06 -5.82
C ASP A 197 63.09 -20.54 -5.61
N ARG A 198 63.89 -20.01 -4.68
CA ARG A 198 65.32 -19.64 -4.86
C ARG A 198 65.59 -18.79 -6.10
N ASP A 199 65.86 -17.49 -5.91
CA ASP A 199 67.22 -16.94 -5.89
C ASP A 199 67.23 -15.40 -5.85
N ARG A 200 68.26 -14.87 -5.19
CA ARG A 200 68.98 -13.60 -5.45
C ARG A 200 68.17 -12.30 -5.61
N ASP A 201 68.40 -11.37 -4.70
CA ASP A 201 69.31 -10.26 -4.98
C ASP A 201 69.84 -9.64 -3.70
N GLY A 202 71.16 -9.42 -3.68
CA GLY A 202 71.81 -8.56 -2.70
C GLY A 202 71.87 -7.15 -3.25
N ASP A 203 71.81 -6.17 -2.35
CA ASP A 203 72.75 -5.06 -2.45
C ASP A 203 72.95 -4.44 -1.07
N GLU A 204 74.19 -4.52 -0.63
CA GLU A 204 74.71 -3.68 0.43
C GLU A 204 74.95 -2.27 -0.13
N ASN A 205 74.84 -1.29 0.78
CA ASN A 205 75.66 -0.08 0.88
C ASN A 205 75.12 1.30 0.45
N ARG A 206 75.47 2.24 1.36
CA ARG A 206 75.55 3.72 1.33
C ARG A 206 74.25 4.46 1.65
N GLU A 207 74.19 5.34 2.64
CA GLU A 207 75.20 6.15 3.38
C GLU A 207 74.81 6.34 4.85
#